data_AF-A0A974CS03-F1
#
_entry.id   AF-A0A974CS03-F1
#
_cell.length_a   1.000
_cell.length_b   1.000
_cell.length_c   1.000
_cell.angle_alpha   90.00
_cell.angle_beta   90.00
_cell.angle_gamma   90.00
#
_symmetry.space_group_name_H-M   'P 1'
#
loop_
_entity.id
_entity.type
_entity.pdbx_description
1 polymer ?
#
loop_
_entity_poly.entity_id
_entity_poly.type
_entity_poly.pdbx_seq_one_letter_code
_entity_poly.pdbx_strand_id
1 'polypeptide(L)'
;MMDLKRYLHRVGLSTQKPPSLAALRELHHHHLLSVPFGSLSIHSGEKIILDQALIYDKIVERRRDGFCYENNGLFLWVLQESGYQPVVLSARVWNSITKVYGPPYDHMILAVELEGRRWLCDVGFGEGIAFPIPLEAGWEGEHESGVFRLQKTEEEEWYLERKEDGDWKILYKFTLEEQRFEDFREMCNYQQMSPSSIFFCKSFCSILLPRGRMTYMGHRLISTEYTAGGGTVKTTGDLMEDEIPHVLRDKFGIVLNGKFVPKDEPIVPPKCD
;
A
#
# COMPACT_ATOMS: atom_id res chain seq x y z
N MET A 1 -9.61 22.47 2.73
CA MET A 1 -9.22 22.39 1.31
C MET A 1 -7.88 21.68 1.26
N MET A 2 -7.70 20.75 0.32
CA MET A 2 -6.46 19.99 0.18
C MET A 2 -5.34 20.89 -0.34
N ASP A 3 -4.13 20.73 0.19
CA ASP A 3 -2.94 21.52 -0.15
C ASP A 3 -1.74 20.61 -0.37
N LEU A 4 -1.17 20.66 -1.58
CA LEU A 4 -0.01 19.86 -1.96
C LEU A 4 1.21 20.18 -1.08
N LYS A 5 1.39 21.43 -0.65
CA LYS A 5 2.54 21.81 0.20
C LYS A 5 2.50 21.11 1.55
N ARG A 6 1.30 20.98 2.14
CA ARG A 6 1.12 20.23 3.40
C ARG A 6 1.35 18.74 3.20
N TYR A 7 0.92 18.17 2.08
CA TYR A 7 1.24 16.78 1.74
C TYR A 7 2.76 16.58 1.61
N LEU A 8 3.45 17.45 0.88
CA LEU A 8 4.91 17.37 0.72
C LEU A 8 5.60 17.43 2.09
N HIS A 9 5.19 18.36 2.96
CA HIS A 9 5.69 18.43 4.33
C HIS A 9 5.37 17.15 5.14
N ARG A 10 4.19 16.54 4.97
CA ARG A 10 3.81 15.27 5.61
C ARG A 10 4.75 14.12 5.23
N VAL A 11 5.26 14.12 4.00
CA VAL A 11 6.19 13.10 3.48
C VAL A 11 7.67 13.52 3.52
N GLY A 12 7.98 14.63 4.21
CA GLY A 12 9.36 15.09 4.40
C GLY A 12 9.99 15.76 3.16
N LEU A 13 9.18 16.24 2.23
CA LEU A 13 9.62 17.00 1.06
C LEU A 13 9.35 18.50 1.24
N SER A 14 10.30 19.34 0.81
CA SER A 14 10.23 20.79 1.00
C SER A 14 9.53 21.54 -0.13
N THR A 15 9.67 21.09 -1.37
CA THR A 15 9.15 21.77 -2.56
C THR A 15 8.70 20.80 -3.64
N GLN A 16 7.67 21.18 -4.38
CA GLN A 16 7.28 20.49 -5.62
C GLN A 16 8.38 20.66 -6.68
N LYS A 17 8.66 19.59 -7.42
CA LYS A 17 9.53 19.60 -8.59
C LYS A 17 8.69 19.44 -9.86
N PRO A 18 9.16 19.94 -11.02
CA PRO A 18 8.51 19.65 -12.30
C PRO A 18 8.38 18.14 -12.56
N PRO A 19 7.34 17.70 -13.29
CA PRO A 19 7.11 16.29 -13.55
C PRO A 19 8.31 15.69 -14.30
N SER A 20 8.91 14.66 -13.71
CA SER A 20 10.08 13.94 -14.20
C SER A 20 10.19 12.60 -13.49
N LEU A 21 10.92 11.63 -14.04
CA LEU A 21 11.04 10.32 -13.41
C LEU A 21 11.70 10.44 -12.03
N ALA A 22 12.69 11.32 -11.90
CA ALA A 22 13.36 11.58 -10.62
C ALA A 22 12.39 12.11 -9.56
N ALA A 23 11.53 13.07 -9.90
CA ALA A 23 10.52 13.60 -8.99
C ALA A 23 9.45 12.56 -8.66
N LEU A 24 9.03 11.73 -9.63
CA LEU A 24 8.06 10.64 -9.41
C LEU A 24 8.63 9.60 -8.43
N ARG A 25 9.88 9.20 -8.61
CA ARG A 25 10.59 8.27 -7.71
C ARG A 25 10.71 8.82 -6.30
N GLU A 26 11.05 10.11 -6.17
CA GLU A 26 11.15 10.78 -4.88
C GLU A 26 9.80 10.84 -4.16
N LEU A 27 8.74 11.27 -4.84
CA LEU A 27 7.38 11.32 -4.29
C LEU A 27 6.91 9.95 -3.80
N HIS A 28 7.10 8.92 -4.61
CA HIS A 28 6.68 7.55 -4.32
C HIS A 28 7.39 6.99 -3.08
N HIS A 29 8.71 7.11 -3.05
CA HIS A 29 9.53 6.59 -1.97
C HIS A 29 9.30 7.36 -0.65
N HIS A 30 9.22 8.69 -0.71
CA HIS A 30 8.92 9.51 0.47
C HIS A 30 7.53 9.24 1.05
N HIS A 31 6.53 8.94 0.20
CA HIS A 31 5.22 8.50 0.66
C HIS A 31 5.35 7.21 1.48
N LEU A 32 6.01 6.18 0.93
CA LEU A 32 6.17 4.88 1.59
C LEU A 32 6.96 4.94 2.91
N LEU A 33 7.96 5.83 3.00
CA LEU A 33 8.73 6.07 4.22
C LEU A 33 7.96 6.85 5.30
N SER A 34 6.86 7.52 4.93
CA SER A 34 6.19 8.48 5.81
C SER A 34 4.77 8.09 6.18
N VAL A 35 4.06 7.39 5.30
CA VAL A 35 2.64 7.04 5.43
C VAL A 35 2.53 5.53 5.64
N PRO A 36 2.17 5.07 6.85
CA PRO A 36 1.91 3.65 7.07
C PRO A 36 0.75 3.15 6.23
N PHE A 37 0.90 1.96 5.66
CA PHE A 37 -0.21 1.19 5.10
C PHE A 37 -0.90 0.41 6.21
N GLY A 38 -2.21 0.49 6.38
CA GLY A 38 -2.87 -0.18 7.49
C GLY A 38 -4.40 -0.16 7.50
N SER A 39 -4.95 -0.81 8.52
CA SER A 39 -6.38 -1.00 8.77
C SER A 39 -6.87 -0.35 10.07
N LEU A 40 -6.07 0.48 10.74
CA LEU A 40 -6.33 0.89 12.12
C LEU A 40 -7.65 1.65 12.27
N SER A 41 -8.09 2.36 11.24
CA SER A 41 -9.39 3.07 11.24
C SER A 41 -10.57 2.10 11.48
N ILE A 42 -10.58 0.94 10.82
CA ILE A 42 -11.64 -0.06 10.94
C ILE A 42 -11.79 -0.50 12.41
N HIS A 43 -10.65 -0.72 13.08
CA HIS A 43 -10.59 -1.19 14.47
C HIS A 43 -10.64 -0.06 15.51
N SER A 44 -10.69 1.19 15.05
CA SER A 44 -10.97 2.38 15.87
C SER A 44 -12.44 2.84 15.75
N GLY A 45 -13.28 2.09 15.01
CA GLY A 45 -14.67 2.46 14.74
C GLY A 45 -14.84 3.55 13.68
N GLU A 46 -13.79 3.89 12.94
CA GLU A 46 -13.84 4.85 11.84
C GLU A 46 -14.12 4.12 10.51
N LYS A 47 -15.20 4.51 9.82
CA LYS A 47 -15.49 4.01 8.48
C LYS A 47 -14.58 4.68 7.45
N ILE A 48 -13.95 3.88 6.60
CA ILE A 48 -13.21 4.36 5.44
C ILE A 48 -14.20 4.71 4.32
N ILE A 49 -14.10 5.95 3.84
CA ILE A 49 -14.92 6.51 2.77
C ILE A 49 -13.96 6.96 1.67
N LEU A 50 -14.21 6.50 0.44
CA LEU A 50 -13.44 6.90 -0.74
C LEU A 50 -13.83 8.30 -1.20
N ASP A 51 -13.40 9.30 -0.43
CA ASP A 51 -13.52 10.72 -0.69
C ASP A 51 -12.16 11.38 -0.49
N GLN A 52 -11.68 12.14 -1.48
CA GLN A 52 -10.33 12.69 -1.47
C GLN A 52 -10.09 13.64 -0.28
N ALA A 53 -11.08 14.45 0.11
CA ALA A 53 -10.93 15.40 1.19
C ALA A 53 -10.87 14.70 2.56
N LEU A 54 -11.67 13.65 2.76
CA LEU A 54 -11.63 12.84 3.97
C LEU A 54 -10.33 12.04 4.08
N ILE A 55 -9.86 11.49 2.97
CA ILE A 55 -8.58 10.76 2.90
C ILE A 55 -7.42 11.70 3.21
N TYR A 56 -7.42 12.89 2.61
CA TYR A 56 -6.41 13.91 2.87
C TYR A 56 -6.39 14.33 4.34
N ASP A 57 -7.53 14.65 4.93
CA ASP A 57 -7.62 14.99 6.35
C ASP A 57 -7.04 13.87 7.23
N LYS A 58 -7.41 12.62 6.94
CA LYS A 58 -6.92 11.46 7.69
C LYS A 58 -5.41 11.27 7.61
N ILE A 59 -4.85 11.20 6.41
CA ILE A 59 -3.45 10.83 6.18
C ILE A 59 -2.51 12.02 6.40
N VAL A 60 -2.91 13.21 5.94
CA VAL A 60 -2.06 14.41 5.94
C VAL A 60 -2.20 15.19 7.23
N GLU A 61 -3.43 15.57 7.61
CA GLU A 61 -3.67 16.43 8.77
C GLU A 61 -3.60 15.64 10.08
N ARG A 62 -4.29 14.49 10.15
CA ARG A 62 -4.34 13.62 11.35
C ARG A 62 -3.20 12.61 11.42
N ARG A 63 -2.33 12.54 10.40
CA ARG A 63 -1.15 11.65 10.34
C ARG A 63 -1.45 10.18 10.63
N ARG A 64 -2.60 9.69 10.18
CA ARG A 64 -2.98 8.27 10.32
C ARG A 64 -2.35 7.40 9.23
N ASP A 65 -2.50 6.09 9.40
CA ASP A 65 -2.30 5.10 8.35
C ASP A 65 -3.33 5.28 7.23
N GLY A 66 -3.04 4.69 6.07
CA GLY A 66 -3.99 4.60 4.97
C GLY A 66 -4.15 3.18 4.45
N PHE A 67 -5.38 2.87 4.06
CA PHE A 67 -5.75 1.66 3.35
C PHE A 67 -5.27 1.72 1.88
N CYS A 68 -5.29 0.62 1.12
CA CYS A 68 -4.74 0.63 -0.25
C CYS A 68 -5.41 1.67 -1.14
N TYR A 69 -6.75 1.76 -1.08
CA TYR A 69 -7.54 2.77 -1.79
C TYR A 69 -7.30 4.18 -1.27
N GLU A 70 -6.99 4.36 0.02
CA GLU A 70 -6.72 5.69 0.58
C GLU A 70 -5.33 6.17 0.21
N ASN A 71 -4.31 5.30 0.28
CA ASN A 71 -2.94 5.62 -0.11
C ASN A 71 -2.85 5.89 -1.61
N ASN A 72 -3.31 4.97 -2.46
CA ASN A 72 -3.26 5.18 -3.91
C ASN A 72 -4.30 6.22 -4.38
N GLY A 73 -5.42 6.42 -3.67
CA GLY A 73 -6.36 7.51 -3.93
C GLY A 73 -5.80 8.89 -3.60
N LEU A 74 -5.08 9.02 -2.47
CA LEU A 74 -4.35 10.25 -2.15
C LEU A 74 -3.22 10.49 -3.15
N PHE A 75 -2.48 9.43 -3.49
CA PHE A 75 -1.35 9.54 -4.41
C PHE A 75 -1.81 9.89 -5.84
N LEU A 76 -2.98 9.42 -6.27
CA LEU A 76 -3.61 9.86 -7.52
C LEU A 76 -3.76 11.39 -7.56
N TRP A 77 -4.34 11.98 -6.52
CA TRP A 77 -4.47 13.44 -6.41
C TRP A 77 -3.11 14.14 -6.37
N VAL A 78 -2.15 13.64 -5.59
CA VAL A 78 -0.78 14.19 -5.52
C VAL A 78 -0.12 14.21 -6.90
N LEU A 79 -0.25 13.14 -7.67
CA LEU A 79 0.31 13.04 -9.01
C LEU A 79 -0.34 14.03 -9.98
N GLN A 80 -1.66 14.18 -9.92
CA GLN A 80 -2.40 15.17 -10.72
C GLN A 80 -1.95 16.60 -10.39
N GLU A 81 -1.90 16.97 -9.11
CA GLU A 81 -1.41 18.29 -8.67
C GLU A 81 0.08 18.50 -8.99
N SER A 82 0.84 17.40 -9.10
CA SER A 82 2.24 17.42 -9.50
C SER A 82 2.47 17.54 -11.01
N GLY A 83 1.39 17.57 -11.82
CA GLY A 83 1.43 17.73 -13.26
C GLY A 83 1.62 16.43 -14.05
N TYR A 84 1.46 15.27 -13.40
CA TYR A 84 1.41 13.98 -14.10
C TYR A 84 -0.01 13.68 -14.59
N GLN A 85 -0.12 12.71 -15.49
CA GLN A 85 -1.39 12.17 -15.98
C GLN A 85 -1.52 10.71 -15.51
N PRO A 86 -1.85 10.48 -14.22
CA PRO A 86 -2.05 9.13 -13.71
C PRO A 86 -3.38 8.56 -14.18
N VAL A 87 -3.39 7.25 -14.47
CA VAL A 87 -4.60 6.45 -14.64
C VAL A 87 -4.73 5.46 -13.49
N VAL A 88 -5.96 5.11 -13.14
CA VAL A 88 -6.26 4.13 -12.08
C VAL A 88 -6.44 2.77 -12.73
N LEU A 89 -5.84 1.73 -12.16
CA LEU A 89 -6.01 0.34 -12.58
C LEU A 89 -6.46 -0.51 -11.38
N SER A 90 -7.16 -1.61 -11.68
CA SER A 90 -7.57 -2.60 -10.69
C SER A 90 -6.65 -3.82 -10.73
N ALA A 91 -6.20 -4.26 -9.56
CA ALA A 91 -5.42 -5.46 -9.35
C ALA A 91 -6.15 -6.45 -8.44
N ARG A 92 -5.78 -7.73 -8.56
CA ARG A 92 -6.27 -8.84 -7.74
C ARG A 92 -5.10 -9.45 -7.00
N VAL A 93 -5.12 -9.40 -5.67
CA VAL A 93 -4.00 -9.86 -4.83
C VAL A 93 -3.99 -11.38 -4.76
N TRP A 94 -2.80 -11.98 -4.87
CA TRP A 94 -2.63 -13.40 -4.62
C TRP A 94 -2.62 -13.66 -3.11
N ASN A 95 -3.62 -14.37 -2.60
CA ASN A 95 -3.66 -14.73 -1.20
C ASN A 95 -2.85 -16.01 -0.96
N SER A 96 -1.72 -15.89 -0.27
CA SER A 96 -0.82 -17.02 0.01
C SER A 96 -1.40 -18.07 0.97
N ILE A 97 -2.43 -17.73 1.75
CA ILE A 97 -3.12 -18.62 2.69
C ILE A 97 -4.21 -19.40 1.96
N THR A 98 -5.11 -18.71 1.26
CA THR A 98 -6.27 -19.33 0.59
C THR A 98 -5.94 -19.87 -0.80
N LYS A 99 -4.77 -19.50 -1.37
CA LYS A 99 -4.32 -19.88 -2.72
C LYS A 99 -5.31 -19.47 -3.82
N VAL A 100 -6.02 -18.37 -3.61
CA VAL A 100 -6.92 -17.77 -4.61
C VAL A 100 -6.61 -16.29 -4.78
N TYR A 101 -6.89 -15.77 -5.98
CA TYR A 101 -6.87 -14.33 -6.21
C TYR A 101 -8.06 -13.66 -5.54
N GLY A 102 -7.84 -12.45 -5.03
CA GLY A 102 -8.91 -11.59 -4.55
C GLY A 102 -9.95 -11.29 -5.63
N PRO A 103 -11.12 -10.78 -5.24
CA PRO A 103 -12.19 -10.41 -6.18
C PRO A 103 -11.78 -9.24 -7.10
N PRO A 104 -12.59 -8.88 -8.12
CA PRO A 104 -12.39 -7.63 -8.86
C PRO A 104 -12.32 -6.41 -7.92
N TYR A 105 -11.52 -5.39 -8.27
CA TYR A 105 -11.29 -4.18 -7.45
C TYR A 105 -10.64 -4.42 -6.08
N ASP A 106 -10.04 -5.59 -5.85
CA ASP A 106 -9.41 -5.96 -4.57
C ASP A 106 -8.23 -5.05 -4.19
N HIS A 107 -7.46 -4.57 -5.16
CA HIS A 107 -6.38 -3.62 -4.95
C HIS A 107 -6.38 -2.53 -6.03
N MET A 108 -6.14 -1.29 -5.61
CA MET A 108 -6.01 -0.14 -6.52
C MET A 108 -4.53 0.13 -6.76
N ILE A 109 -4.12 0.26 -8.01
CA ILE A 109 -2.78 0.69 -8.41
C ILE A 109 -2.88 1.85 -9.40
N LEU A 110 -1.76 2.52 -9.66
CA LEU A 110 -1.71 3.64 -10.59
C LEU A 110 -0.69 3.38 -11.71
N ALA A 111 -0.94 3.94 -12.88
CA ALA A 111 0.07 4.04 -13.93
C ALA A 111 0.22 5.49 -14.38
N VAL A 112 1.46 5.91 -14.64
CA VAL A 112 1.78 7.26 -15.12
C VAL A 112 2.46 7.16 -16.48
N GLU A 113 2.00 7.93 -17.45
CA GLU A 113 2.74 8.15 -18.69
C GLU A 113 3.74 9.30 -18.54
N LEU A 114 4.99 9.06 -18.89
CA LEU A 114 6.07 10.03 -18.83
C LEU A 114 7.10 9.71 -19.91
N GLU A 115 7.45 10.72 -20.72
CA GLU A 115 8.46 10.61 -21.79
C GLU A 115 8.17 9.44 -22.77
N GLY A 116 6.88 9.20 -23.07
CA GLY A 116 6.45 8.12 -23.97
C GLY A 116 6.52 6.71 -23.36
N ARG A 117 6.79 6.59 -22.06
CA ARG A 117 6.81 5.32 -21.32
C ARG A 117 5.78 5.33 -20.21
N ARG A 118 5.27 4.14 -19.86
CA ARG A 118 4.35 3.96 -18.72
C ARG A 118 5.09 3.42 -17.51
N TRP A 119 4.74 3.93 -16.34
CA TRP A 119 5.33 3.59 -15.06
C TRP A 119 4.25 3.11 -14.09
N LEU A 120 4.39 1.89 -13.58
CA LEU A 120 3.54 1.37 -12.51
C LEU A 120 3.95 2.04 -11.20
N CYS A 121 2.96 2.60 -10.50
CA CYS A 121 3.11 3.24 -9.20
C CYS A 121 2.15 2.56 -8.21
N ASP A 122 2.66 2.22 -7.03
CA ASP A 122 1.86 1.61 -5.97
C ASP A 122 2.45 1.94 -4.60
N VAL A 123 1.79 2.86 -3.89
CA VAL A 123 2.12 3.24 -2.52
C VAL A 123 1.17 2.61 -1.49
N GLY A 124 0.30 1.70 -1.93
CA GLY A 124 -0.82 1.16 -1.16
C GLY A 124 -0.78 -0.34 -0.91
N PHE A 125 0.21 -1.08 -1.41
CA PHE A 125 0.27 -2.55 -1.22
C PHE A 125 0.81 -2.98 0.16
N GLY A 126 1.54 -2.11 0.85
CA GLY A 126 2.38 -2.55 1.95
C GLY A 126 3.68 -3.11 1.39
N GLU A 127 3.83 -4.43 1.25
CA GLU A 127 5.09 -5.14 0.91
C GLU A 127 5.51 -5.06 -0.58
N GLY A 128 5.24 -3.93 -1.23
CA GLY A 128 5.41 -3.73 -2.67
C GLY A 128 6.72 -3.06 -3.09
N ILE A 129 6.69 -2.51 -4.31
CA ILE A 129 7.80 -1.76 -4.92
C ILE A 129 8.07 -0.46 -4.15
N ALA A 130 9.35 -0.14 -3.90
CA ALA A 130 9.73 1.11 -3.24
C ALA A 130 9.76 2.33 -4.19
N PHE A 131 9.80 2.08 -5.50
CA PHE A 131 9.88 3.09 -6.55
C PHE A 131 8.96 2.68 -7.71
N PRO A 132 8.51 3.63 -8.54
CA PRO A 132 7.85 3.31 -9.79
C PRO A 132 8.72 2.40 -10.67
N ILE A 133 8.10 1.42 -11.30
CA ILE A 133 8.76 0.49 -12.22
C ILE A 133 8.23 0.70 -13.64
N PRO A 134 9.06 0.53 -14.68
CA PRO A 134 8.57 0.63 -16.05
C PRO A 134 7.58 -0.49 -16.31
N LEU A 135 6.45 -0.16 -16.93
CA LEU A 135 5.41 -1.10 -17.29
C LEU A 135 5.81 -1.83 -18.58
N GLU A 136 6.81 -2.68 -18.48
CA GLU A 136 7.45 -3.39 -19.59
C GLU A 136 7.45 -4.89 -19.33
N ALA A 137 7.01 -5.69 -20.30
CA ALA A 137 6.93 -7.13 -20.16
C ALA A 137 8.34 -7.73 -20.05
N GLY A 138 8.57 -8.57 -19.04
CA GLY A 138 9.88 -9.16 -18.78
C GLY A 138 10.82 -8.24 -18.00
N TRP A 139 10.38 -7.05 -17.59
CA TRP A 139 11.19 -6.19 -16.72
C TRP A 139 11.51 -6.92 -15.41
N GLU A 140 12.76 -6.87 -14.98
CA GLU A 140 13.26 -7.34 -13.69
C GLU A 140 14.17 -6.26 -13.11
N GLY A 141 14.04 -5.98 -11.81
CA GLY A 141 14.83 -4.96 -11.16
C GLY A 141 14.96 -5.13 -9.66
N GLU A 142 16.12 -4.72 -9.15
CA GLU A 142 16.41 -4.65 -7.72
C GLU A 142 15.94 -3.32 -7.14
N HIS A 143 15.22 -3.39 -6.02
CA HIS A 143 14.76 -2.28 -5.21
C HIS A 143 15.30 -2.48 -3.79
N GLU A 144 15.35 -1.40 -3.01
CA GLU A 144 15.60 -1.51 -1.57
C GLU A 144 14.58 -2.41 -0.85
N SER A 145 13.37 -2.57 -1.40
CA SER A 145 12.32 -3.43 -0.85
C SER A 145 12.36 -4.89 -1.33
N GLY A 146 13.30 -5.23 -2.21
CA GLY A 146 13.47 -6.58 -2.77
C GLY A 146 13.69 -6.57 -4.29
N VAL A 147 13.71 -7.76 -4.88
CA VAL A 147 13.82 -7.92 -6.34
C VAL A 147 12.44 -8.21 -6.90
N PHE A 148 12.05 -7.47 -7.94
CA PHE A 148 10.73 -7.56 -8.55
C PHE A 148 10.84 -7.85 -10.04
N ARG A 149 9.80 -8.46 -10.61
CA ARG A 149 9.64 -8.55 -12.06
C ARG A 149 8.19 -8.35 -12.47
N LEU A 150 8.01 -7.90 -13.72
CA LEU A 150 6.74 -7.84 -14.40
C LEU A 150 6.69 -8.90 -15.49
N GLN A 151 5.69 -9.76 -15.42
CA GLN A 151 5.38 -10.72 -16.49
C GLN A 151 4.05 -10.34 -17.14
N LYS A 152 3.90 -10.68 -18.42
CA LYS A 152 2.70 -10.44 -19.20
C LYS A 152 2.31 -11.72 -19.92
N THR A 153 1.05 -12.12 -19.83
CA THR A 153 0.53 -13.28 -20.56
C THR A 153 0.09 -12.90 -21.96
N GLU A 154 -0.17 -13.91 -22.80
CA GLU A 154 -0.78 -13.72 -24.13
C GLU A 154 -2.19 -13.09 -24.06
N GLU A 155 -2.87 -13.25 -22.92
CA GLU A 155 -4.20 -12.69 -22.64
C GLU A 155 -4.16 -11.25 -22.11
N GLU A 156 -3.03 -10.55 -22.27
CA GLU A 156 -2.83 -9.16 -21.83
C GLU A 156 -2.94 -8.94 -20.31
N GLU A 157 -2.78 -10.00 -19.51
CA GLU A 157 -2.77 -9.94 -18.05
C GLU A 157 -1.33 -9.79 -17.53
N TRP A 158 -1.15 -8.84 -16.62
CA TRP A 158 0.13 -8.50 -16.00
C TRP A 158 0.24 -9.09 -14.60
N TYR A 159 1.46 -9.49 -14.24
CA TYR A 159 1.78 -10.07 -12.95
C TYR A 159 2.96 -9.33 -12.35
N LEU A 160 2.78 -8.75 -11.16
CA LEU A 160 3.88 -8.29 -10.35
C LEU A 160 4.32 -9.42 -9.42
N GLU A 161 5.58 -9.79 -9.52
CA GLU A 161 6.19 -10.84 -8.72
C GLU A 161 7.38 -10.30 -7.93
N ARG A 162 7.59 -10.88 -6.76
CA ARG A 162 8.73 -10.61 -5.89
C ARG A 162 9.56 -11.86 -5.74
N LYS A 163 10.87 -11.72 -5.73
CA LYS A 163 11.78 -12.82 -5.42
C LYS A 163 11.84 -13.05 -3.92
N GLU A 164 11.56 -14.27 -3.48
CA GLU A 164 11.63 -14.71 -2.09
C GLU A 164 12.23 -16.12 -2.04
N ASP A 165 13.31 -16.31 -1.26
CA ASP A 165 14.02 -17.59 -1.10
C ASP A 165 14.43 -18.27 -2.42
N GLY A 166 14.76 -17.45 -3.43
CA GLY A 166 15.16 -17.91 -4.76
C GLY A 166 14.01 -18.14 -5.74
N ASP A 167 12.76 -18.15 -5.25
CA ASP A 167 11.55 -18.31 -6.07
C ASP A 167 10.88 -16.97 -6.37
N TRP A 168 10.16 -16.92 -7.48
CA TRP A 168 9.23 -15.82 -7.76
C TRP A 168 7.87 -16.10 -7.12
N LYS A 169 7.40 -15.16 -6.29
CA LYS A 169 6.08 -15.17 -5.66
C LYS A 169 5.23 -14.05 -6.24
N ILE A 170 4.03 -14.40 -6.67
CA ILE A 170 3.05 -13.44 -7.20
C ILE A 170 2.54 -12.58 -6.05
N LEU A 171 2.56 -11.26 -6.24
CA LEU A 171 1.91 -10.30 -5.36
C LEU A 171 0.48 -10.06 -5.81
N TYR A 172 0.32 -9.62 -7.06
CA TYR A 172 -0.99 -9.38 -7.66
C TYR A 172 -0.92 -9.46 -9.19
N LYS A 173 -2.09 -9.60 -9.79
CA LYS A 173 -2.29 -9.52 -11.23
C LYS A 173 -3.26 -8.41 -11.61
N PHE A 174 -3.13 -7.85 -12.81
CA PHE A 174 -3.92 -6.71 -13.27
C PHE A 174 -4.01 -6.64 -14.79
N THR A 175 -4.97 -5.86 -15.29
CA THR A 175 -5.05 -5.46 -16.71
C THR A 175 -4.78 -3.97 -16.84
N LEU A 176 -4.63 -3.48 -18.07
CA LEU A 176 -4.48 -2.04 -18.34
C LEU A 176 -5.82 -1.32 -18.57
N GLU A 177 -6.92 -1.94 -18.16
CA GLU A 177 -8.25 -1.33 -18.21
C GLU A 177 -8.34 -0.23 -17.17
N GLU A 178 -8.50 1.01 -17.65
CA GLU A 178 -8.64 2.19 -16.81
C GLU A 178 -9.94 2.13 -16.00
N GLN A 179 -9.81 2.39 -14.71
CA GLN A 179 -10.92 2.41 -13.76
C GLN A 179 -11.12 3.82 -13.22
N ARG A 180 -12.24 4.03 -12.54
CA ARG A 180 -12.46 5.25 -11.76
C ARG A 180 -12.20 4.97 -10.29
N PHE A 181 -11.75 6.00 -9.58
CA PHE A 181 -11.56 5.92 -8.13
C PHE A 181 -12.84 5.47 -7.40
N GLU A 182 -14.02 5.87 -7.90
CA GLU A 182 -15.30 5.51 -7.32
C GLU A 182 -15.70 4.04 -7.48
N ASP A 183 -15.13 3.33 -8.47
CA ASP A 183 -15.49 1.94 -8.78
C ASP A 183 -15.07 0.99 -7.65
N PHE A 184 -14.06 1.38 -6.86
CA PHE A 184 -13.57 0.62 -5.72
C PHE A 184 -14.47 0.72 -4.47
N ARG A 185 -15.54 1.53 -4.48
CA ARG A 185 -16.36 1.82 -3.28
C ARG A 185 -17.00 0.56 -2.69
N GLU A 186 -17.54 -0.32 -3.53
CA GLU A 186 -18.18 -1.55 -3.07
C GLU A 186 -17.16 -2.51 -2.46
N MET A 187 -16.01 -2.69 -3.12
CA MET A 187 -14.95 -3.55 -2.60
C MET A 187 -14.33 -2.97 -1.32
N CYS A 188 -14.18 -1.64 -1.23
CA CYS A 188 -13.77 -0.98 0.00
C CYS A 188 -14.73 -1.26 1.16
N ASN A 189 -16.05 -1.26 0.93
CA ASN A 189 -17.01 -1.66 1.95
C ASN A 189 -16.85 -3.15 2.32
N TYR A 190 -16.70 -4.04 1.33
CA TYR A 190 -16.48 -5.47 1.56
C TYR A 190 -15.24 -5.72 2.44
N GLN A 191 -14.10 -5.09 2.13
CA GLN A 191 -12.86 -5.27 2.88
C GLN A 191 -12.98 -4.81 4.35
N GLN A 192 -13.82 -3.82 4.62
CA GLN A 192 -14.05 -3.30 5.97
C GLN A 192 -14.95 -4.18 6.83
N MET A 193 -15.73 -5.08 6.24
CA MET A 193 -16.82 -5.79 6.95
C MET A 193 -16.74 -7.32 6.81
N SER A 194 -16.06 -7.82 5.78
CA SER A 194 -16.07 -9.24 5.45
C SER A 194 -15.11 -10.03 6.33
N PRO A 195 -15.52 -11.17 6.93
CA PRO A 195 -14.62 -12.08 7.64
C PRO A 195 -13.59 -12.75 6.72
N SER A 196 -13.70 -12.56 5.40
CA SER A 196 -12.72 -12.98 4.41
C SER A 196 -11.65 -11.94 4.12
N SER A 197 -11.76 -10.74 4.68
CA SER A 197 -10.77 -9.69 4.53
C SER A 197 -9.76 -9.71 5.67
N ILE A 198 -8.47 -9.65 5.32
CA ILE A 198 -7.41 -9.42 6.31
C ILE A 198 -7.63 -8.11 7.06
N PHE A 199 -8.19 -7.08 6.42
CA PHE A 199 -8.36 -5.76 7.01
C PHE A 199 -9.45 -5.75 8.07
N PHE A 200 -10.50 -6.57 7.89
CA PHE A 200 -11.50 -6.80 8.92
C PHE A 200 -11.01 -7.74 10.02
N CYS A 201 -10.17 -8.74 9.73
CA CYS A 201 -9.75 -9.73 10.73
C CYS A 201 -8.51 -9.30 11.55
N LYS A 202 -7.65 -8.45 10.99
CA LYS A 202 -6.37 -8.06 11.58
C LYS A 202 -6.29 -6.54 11.72
N SER A 203 -6.00 -6.05 12.92
CA SER A 203 -5.54 -4.68 13.14
C SER A 203 -4.06 -4.61 12.86
N PHE A 204 -3.66 -3.89 11.82
CA PHE A 204 -2.25 -3.78 11.48
C PHE A 204 -1.92 -2.45 10.82
N CYS A 205 -0.65 -2.09 10.89
CA CYS A 205 -0.06 -1.09 10.01
C CYS A 205 1.40 -1.44 9.72
N SER A 206 1.87 -1.06 8.54
CA SER A 206 3.19 -1.38 8.02
C SER A 206 3.83 -0.13 7.41
N ILE A 207 5.09 0.12 7.73
CA ILE A 207 5.85 1.26 7.21
C ILE A 207 7.20 0.79 6.68
N LEU A 208 7.61 1.37 5.55
CA LEU A 208 8.92 1.13 4.95
C LEU A 208 10.01 1.81 5.77
N LEU A 209 11.16 1.15 5.90
CA LEU A 209 12.38 1.68 6.51
C LEU A 209 13.55 1.56 5.50
N PRO A 210 14.63 2.36 5.62
CA PRO A 210 15.73 2.37 4.65
C PRO A 210 16.41 1.01 4.33
N ARG A 211 16.17 -0.05 5.10
CA ARG A 211 16.70 -1.41 4.86
C ARG A 211 15.70 -2.51 5.24
N GLY A 212 14.42 -2.19 5.23
CA GLY A 212 13.44 -3.11 5.79
C GLY A 212 12.08 -2.48 5.98
N ARG A 213 11.38 -2.99 6.98
CA ARG A 213 10.01 -2.62 7.29
C ARG A 213 9.70 -2.92 8.73
N MET A 214 8.81 -2.11 9.29
CA MET A 214 8.18 -2.42 10.55
C MET A 214 6.69 -2.67 10.31
N THR A 215 6.15 -3.74 10.90
CA THR A 215 4.73 -4.07 10.85
C THR A 215 4.23 -4.33 12.25
N TYR A 216 3.27 -3.54 12.70
CA TYR A 216 2.44 -3.85 13.85
C TYR A 216 1.26 -4.70 13.39
N MET A 217 0.94 -5.80 14.08
CA MET A 217 -0.22 -6.65 13.78
C MET A 217 -0.75 -7.32 15.04
N GLY A 218 -2.00 -7.02 15.44
CA GLY A 218 -2.61 -7.59 16.64
C GLY A 218 -1.79 -7.24 17.89
N HIS A 219 -1.15 -8.25 18.49
CA HIS A 219 -0.27 -8.09 19.66
C HIS A 219 1.20 -8.31 19.31
N ARG A 220 1.59 -8.05 18.05
CA ARG A 220 2.95 -8.31 17.57
C ARG A 220 3.55 -7.10 16.90
N LEU A 221 4.84 -6.90 17.13
CA LEU A 221 5.70 -6.02 16.36
C LEU A 221 6.68 -6.87 15.55
N ILE A 222 6.66 -6.70 14.24
CA ILE A 222 7.44 -7.48 13.29
C ILE A 222 8.41 -6.54 12.59
N SER A 223 9.71 -6.75 12.80
CA SER A 223 10.77 -6.11 12.02
C SER A 223 11.18 -7.05 10.90
N THR A 224 11.12 -6.58 9.66
CA THR A 224 11.61 -7.29 8.48
C THR A 224 12.81 -6.55 7.93
N GLU A 225 13.97 -7.19 7.89
CA GLU A 225 15.18 -6.66 7.24
C GLU A 225 15.32 -7.28 5.85
N TYR A 226 15.64 -6.46 4.85
CA TYR A 226 15.88 -6.92 3.48
C TYR A 226 17.36 -7.26 3.29
N THR A 227 17.65 -8.45 2.76
CA THR A 227 19.01 -8.92 2.51
C THR A 227 19.35 -8.90 1.02
N ALA A 228 20.64 -8.95 0.71
CA ALA A 228 21.11 -9.00 -0.68
C ALA A 228 20.50 -10.20 -1.43
N GLY A 229 20.11 -9.98 -2.68
CA GLY A 229 19.52 -11.03 -3.53
C GLY A 229 18.04 -11.33 -3.28
N GLY A 230 17.34 -10.48 -2.50
CA GLY A 230 15.89 -10.58 -2.29
C GLY A 230 15.45 -11.42 -1.09
N GLY A 231 16.37 -11.81 -0.22
CA GLY A 231 16.02 -12.49 1.03
C GLY A 231 15.45 -11.52 2.08
N THR A 232 14.80 -12.07 3.11
CA THR A 232 14.33 -11.30 4.25
C THR A 232 14.64 -11.99 5.57
N VAL A 233 14.93 -11.21 6.62
CA VAL A 233 15.06 -11.70 7.99
C VAL A 233 13.95 -11.06 8.82
N LYS A 234 13.14 -11.89 9.50
CA LYS A 234 12.01 -11.41 10.31
C LYS A 234 12.28 -11.64 11.79
N THR A 235 12.10 -10.60 12.59
CA THR A 235 12.09 -10.67 14.05
C THR A 235 10.71 -10.25 14.54
N THR A 236 10.09 -11.10 15.35
CA THR A 236 8.77 -10.82 15.93
C THR A 236 8.91 -10.69 17.44
N GLY A 237 8.36 -9.62 18.01
CA GLY A 237 8.18 -9.44 19.44
C GLY A 237 6.70 -9.31 19.77
N ASP A 238 6.30 -9.84 20.92
CA ASP A 238 4.95 -9.68 21.44
C ASP A 238 4.81 -8.30 22.12
N LEU A 239 3.59 -7.76 22.11
CA LEU A 239 3.21 -6.49 22.71
C LEU A 239 2.07 -6.68 23.70
N MET A 240 2.18 -6.02 24.84
CA MET A 240 1.07 -5.82 25.76
C MET A 240 0.14 -4.72 25.24
N GLU A 241 -1.16 -4.78 25.60
CA GLU A 241 -2.16 -3.82 25.09
C GLU A 241 -1.81 -2.35 25.39
N ASP A 242 -1.18 -2.08 26.55
CA ASP A 242 -0.77 -0.75 26.98
C ASP A 242 0.49 -0.23 26.26
N GLU A 243 1.30 -1.13 25.67
CA GLU A 243 2.46 -0.77 24.85
C GLU A 243 2.05 -0.31 23.44
N ILE A 244 0.94 -0.82 22.92
CA ILE A 244 0.51 -0.60 21.53
C ILE A 244 0.40 0.89 21.15
N PRO A 245 -0.28 1.77 21.94
CA PRO A 245 -0.34 3.19 21.60
C PRO A 245 1.04 3.87 21.56
N HIS A 246 1.97 3.43 22.41
CA HIS A 246 3.33 3.95 22.45
C HIS A 246 4.12 3.52 21.20
N VAL A 247 4.01 2.24 20.82
CA VAL A 247 4.62 1.71 19.59
C VAL A 247 4.09 2.40 18.35
N LEU A 248 2.77 2.57 18.23
CA LEU A 248 2.14 3.27 17.11
C LEU A 248 2.63 4.72 16.98
N ARG A 249 2.75 5.44 18.11
CA ARG A 249 3.27 6.80 18.12
C ARG A 249 4.75 6.85 17.74
N ASP A 250 5.58 6.05 18.40
CA ASP A 250 7.04 6.18 18.34
C ASP A 250 7.64 5.54 17.08
N LYS A 251 7.00 4.51 16.52
CA LYS A 251 7.49 3.77 15.34
C LYS A 251 6.73 4.09 14.05
N PHE A 252 5.46 4.46 14.14
CA PHE A 252 4.62 4.71 12.96
C PHE A 252 4.15 6.17 12.86
N GLY A 253 4.41 7.00 13.87
CA GLY A 253 3.95 8.40 13.91
C GLY A 253 2.44 8.55 14.09
N ILE A 254 1.75 7.49 14.52
CA ILE A 254 0.29 7.44 14.64
C ILE A 254 -0.13 7.67 16.08
N VAL A 255 -0.97 8.67 16.31
CA VAL A 255 -1.66 8.87 17.59
C VAL A 255 -3.11 8.43 17.44
N LEU A 256 -3.53 7.47 18.27
CA LEU A 256 -4.90 7.01 18.31
C LEU A 256 -5.76 7.97 19.15
N ASN A 257 -6.90 8.37 18.60
CA ASN A 257 -7.88 9.19 19.31
C ASN A 257 -9.07 8.31 19.68
N GLY A 258 -9.15 7.86 20.93
CA GLY A 258 -10.24 7.04 21.43
C GLY A 258 -9.89 5.58 21.66
N LYS A 259 -10.91 4.73 21.82
CA LYS A 259 -10.74 3.31 22.12
C LYS A 259 -10.31 2.56 20.86
N PHE A 260 -9.22 1.82 20.97
CA PHE A 260 -8.72 0.90 19.96
C PHE A 260 -8.68 -0.49 20.58
N VAL A 261 -9.23 -1.48 19.89
CA VAL A 261 -9.19 -2.88 20.33
C VAL A 261 -8.37 -3.65 19.29
N PRO A 262 -7.15 -4.07 19.62
CA PRO A 262 -6.35 -4.89 18.72
C PRO A 262 -7.09 -6.16 18.33
N LYS A 263 -7.12 -6.45 17.04
CA LYS A 263 -7.78 -7.61 16.46
C LYS A 263 -6.76 -8.49 15.76
N ASP A 264 -6.80 -9.80 16.03
CA ASP A 264 -5.93 -10.80 15.38
C ASP A 264 -6.71 -12.10 15.14
N GLU A 265 -7.84 -12.01 14.44
CA GLU A 265 -8.75 -13.14 14.19
C GLU A 265 -8.35 -13.94 12.95
N PRO A 266 -8.69 -15.24 12.87
CA PRO A 266 -8.53 -16.02 11.64
C PRO A 266 -9.33 -15.41 10.48
N ILE A 267 -8.80 -15.53 9.26
CA ILE A 267 -9.49 -15.12 8.04
C ILE A 267 -10.34 -16.32 7.57
N VAL A 268 -11.63 -16.09 7.32
CA VAL A 268 -12.54 -17.09 6.79
C VAL A 268 -12.51 -17.01 5.26
N PRO A 269 -12.05 -18.03 4.53
CA PRO A 269 -12.02 -17.98 3.06
C PRO A 269 -13.41 -17.65 2.49
N PRO A 270 -13.50 -16.87 1.39
CA PRO A 270 -14.78 -16.67 0.72
C PRO A 270 -15.33 -18.04 0.30
N LYS A 271 -16.66 -18.20 0.36
CA LYS A 271 -17.29 -19.43 -0.14
C LYS A 271 -16.93 -19.56 -1.63
N CYS A 272 -16.48 -20.75 -2.03
CA CYS A 272 -16.40 -21.06 -3.45
C CYS A 272 -17.84 -21.12 -3.97
N ASP A 273 -18.18 -20.20 -4.89
CA ASP A 273 -19.37 -20.34 -5.73
C ASP A 273 -19.10 -21.37 -6.85
#